data_AF-A0A9Q0YHU2-F1
#
_entry.id   AF-A0A9Q0YHU2-F1
#
_cell.length_a   1.000
_cell.length_b   1.000
_cell.length_c   1.000
_cell.angle_alpha   90.00
_cell.angle_beta   90.00
_cell.angle_gamma   90.00
#
_symmetry.space_group_name_H-M   'P 1'
#
loop_
_entity.id
_entity.type
_entity.pdbx_description
1 polymer ?
#
loop_
_entity_poly.entity_id
_entity_poly.type
_entity_poly.pdbx_seq_one_letter_code
_entity_poly.pdbx_strand_id
1 'polypeptide(L)'
;MFFFGITVQHPTLLHMFLQQNFCLVVPSHVRVKLPQVEPEPTNDVVRATDRQSKTKMKHYAEKKHSFKQSPIRVGDDSVLVRQNKINKLFPPYDPKPFKFISDKGSLITARA
;
A
#
# COMPACT_ATOMS: atom_id res chain seq x y z
N MET A 1 -27.25 7.69 29.84
CA MET A 1 -26.45 6.45 29.65
C MET A 1 -27.19 5.58 28.66
N PHE A 2 -26.75 5.49 27.41
CA PHE A 2 -27.29 4.54 26.44
C PHE A 2 -26.14 4.05 25.54
N PHE A 3 -25.84 2.76 25.67
CA PHE A 3 -24.97 2.02 24.75
C PHE A 3 -25.77 1.76 23.47
N PHE A 4 -25.24 2.16 22.31
CA PHE A 4 -25.71 1.66 21.02
C PHE A 4 -24.63 0.79 20.39
N GLY A 5 -24.81 -0.52 20.53
CA GLY A 5 -24.15 -1.50 19.66
C GLY A 5 -24.83 -1.48 18.30
N ILE A 6 -24.04 -1.43 17.23
CA ILE A 6 -24.54 -1.62 15.87
C ILE A 6 -24.00 -2.95 15.37
N THR A 7 -24.90 -3.93 15.34
CA THR A 7 -24.83 -5.12 14.52
C THR A 7 -24.94 -4.69 13.06
N VAL A 8 -23.91 -4.92 12.24
CA VAL A 8 -24.03 -4.80 10.78
C VAL A 8 -24.24 -6.19 10.20
N GLN A 9 -25.50 -6.52 9.95
CA GLN A 9 -25.87 -7.45 8.90
C GLN A 9 -25.53 -6.79 7.56
N HIS A 10 -24.77 -7.47 6.70
CA HIS A 10 -24.83 -7.24 5.27
C HIS A 10 -24.86 -8.57 4.52
N PRO A 11 -25.89 -8.81 3.67
CA PRO A 11 -26.03 -10.02 2.88
C PRO A 11 -25.26 -9.92 1.55
N THR A 12 -24.60 -11.02 1.15
CA THR A 12 -24.61 -11.69 -0.19
C THR A 12 -24.59 -10.80 -1.46
N LEU A 13 -23.78 -10.95 -2.51
CA LEU A 13 -22.99 -12.03 -3.10
C LEU A 13 -21.94 -11.40 -4.05
N LEU A 14 -20.69 -11.84 -3.95
CA LEU A 14 -19.95 -12.29 -5.13
C LEU A 14 -18.86 -13.23 -4.62
N HIS A 15 -19.28 -14.48 -4.42
CA HIS A 15 -18.41 -15.60 -4.13
C HIS A 15 -17.55 -15.88 -5.37
N MET A 16 -16.50 -15.08 -5.56
CA MET A 16 -15.30 -15.48 -6.31
C MET A 16 -14.20 -15.86 -5.32
N PHE A 17 -14.56 -16.62 -4.29
CA PHE A 17 -13.57 -17.51 -3.71
C PHE A 17 -13.61 -18.75 -4.59
N LEU A 18 -12.55 -18.86 -5.38
CA LEU A 18 -12.09 -20.05 -6.09
C LEU A 18 -12.80 -21.29 -5.59
N GLN A 19 -13.40 -22.03 -6.52
CA GLN A 19 -13.66 -23.45 -6.30
C GLN A 19 -12.44 -24.00 -5.57
N GLN A 20 -12.64 -24.32 -4.29
CA GLN A 20 -11.79 -25.24 -3.59
C GLN A 20 -11.99 -26.55 -4.33
N ASN A 21 -11.27 -26.70 -5.43
CA ASN A 21 -10.70 -27.99 -5.73
C ASN A 21 -9.84 -28.27 -4.51
N PHE A 22 -10.43 -28.97 -3.54
CA PHE A 22 -9.72 -29.83 -2.63
C PHE A 22 -9.04 -30.90 -3.49
N CYS A 23 -8.07 -30.47 -4.31
CA CYS A 23 -7.14 -31.36 -4.95
C CYS A 23 -6.23 -31.77 -3.80
N LEU A 24 -6.46 -32.96 -3.28
CA LEU A 24 -5.47 -33.65 -2.48
C LEU A 24 -4.15 -33.53 -3.27
N VAL A 25 -3.21 -32.74 -2.76
CA VAL A 25 -1.84 -32.74 -3.27
C VAL A 25 -1.23 -34.04 -2.78
N VAL A 26 -1.66 -35.14 -3.41
CA VAL A 26 -0.94 -36.40 -3.36
C VAL A 26 0.20 -36.21 -4.34
N PRO A 27 1.46 -36.11 -3.89
CA PRO A 27 2.56 -36.06 -4.83
C PRO A 27 2.50 -37.34 -5.68
N SER A 28 2.43 -37.19 -7.01
CA SER A 28 2.36 -38.31 -7.96
C SER A 28 3.60 -39.24 -7.88
N HIS A 29 4.63 -38.80 -7.15
CA HIS A 29 5.77 -39.60 -6.77
C HIS A 29 6.15 -39.27 -5.33
N VAL A 30 6.27 -40.29 -4.47
CA VAL A 30 6.82 -40.10 -3.13
C VAL A 30 8.23 -39.55 -3.27
N ARG A 31 8.47 -38.37 -2.68
CA ARG A 31 9.82 -37.79 -2.64
C ARG A 31 10.70 -38.70 -1.78
N VAL A 32 11.43 -39.60 -2.43
CA VAL A 32 12.36 -40.56 -1.79
C VAL A 32 13.62 -39.90 -1.20
N LYS A 33 13.83 -38.61 -1.48
CA LYS A 33 14.91 -37.83 -0.86
C LYS A 33 14.40 -37.11 0.37
N LEU A 34 15.05 -37.39 1.50
CA LEU A 34 14.86 -36.66 2.75
C LEU A 34 15.03 -35.15 2.49
N PRO A 35 14.29 -34.29 3.21
CA PRO A 35 14.58 -32.86 3.25
C PRO A 35 16.05 -32.67 3.64
N GLN A 36 16.82 -32.05 2.76
CA GLN A 36 18.19 -31.68 3.07
C GLN A 36 18.13 -30.41 3.90
N VAL A 37 18.82 -30.41 5.04
CA VAL A 37 19.02 -29.18 5.81
C VAL A 37 19.98 -28.32 5.00
N GLU A 38 19.42 -27.32 4.32
CA GLU A 38 20.23 -26.29 3.69
C GLU A 38 20.93 -25.49 4.81
N PRO A 39 22.19 -25.08 4.59
CA PRO A 39 22.86 -24.22 5.55
C PRO A 39 22.07 -22.92 5.73
N GLU A 40 22.01 -22.45 6.97
CA GLU A 40 21.33 -21.19 7.29
C GLU A 40 21.85 -20.07 6.39
N PRO A 41 20.96 -19.32 5.71
CA PRO A 41 21.39 -18.25 4.84
C PRO A 41 22.11 -17.18 5.65
N THR A 42 23.16 -16.59 5.06
CA THR A 42 23.82 -15.45 5.71
C THR A 42 22.84 -14.29 5.86
N ASN A 43 23.04 -13.46 6.89
CA ASN A 43 22.18 -12.30 7.16
C ASN A 43 22.01 -11.38 5.94
N ASP A 44 23.03 -11.27 5.10
CA ASP A 44 22.99 -10.44 3.89
C ASP A 44 22.05 -11.00 2.83
N VAL A 45 22.01 -12.32 2.66
CA VAL A 45 21.09 -13.01 1.73
C VAL A 45 19.65 -12.83 2.20
N VAL A 46 19.40 -12.93 3.50
CA VAL A 46 18.07 -12.69 4.09
C VAL A 46 17.63 -11.26 3.83
N ARG A 47 18.49 -10.26 4.09
CA ARG A 47 18.20 -8.85 3.85
C ARG A 47 17.95 -8.54 2.38
N ALA A 48 18.73 -9.12 1.48
CA ALA A 48 18.56 -8.94 0.04
C ALA A 48 17.21 -9.51 -0.45
N THR A 49 16.86 -10.72 0.01
CA THR A 49 15.61 -11.39 -0.33
C THR A 49 14.40 -10.64 0.20
N ASP A 50 14.47 -10.15 1.44
CA ASP A 50 13.44 -9.29 2.04
C ASP A 50 13.26 -7.99 1.25
N ARG A 51 14.36 -7.31 0.92
CA ARG A 51 14.32 -6.08 0.10
C ARG A 51 13.67 -6.33 -1.26
N GLN A 52 14.01 -7.44 -1.92
CA GLN A 52 13.43 -7.81 -3.20
C GLN A 52 11.93 -8.06 -3.07
N SER A 53 11.52 -8.78 -2.03
CA SER A 53 10.11 -9.10 -1.76
C SER A 53 9.29 -7.84 -1.48
N LYS A 54 9.82 -6.93 -0.64
CA LYS A 54 9.22 -5.61 -0.37
C LYS A 54 9.08 -4.77 -1.63
N THR A 55 10.08 -4.78 -2.51
CA THR A 55 10.04 -4.05 -3.78
C THR A 55 8.92 -4.59 -4.69
N LYS A 56 8.77 -5.92 -4.80
CA LYS A 56 7.69 -6.55 -5.56
C LYS A 56 6.32 -6.20 -5.00
N MET A 57 6.15 -6.27 -3.67
CA MET A 57 4.89 -5.92 -3.00
C MET A 57 4.51 -4.46 -3.23
N LYS A 58 5.47 -3.53 -3.10
CA LYS A 58 5.28 -2.11 -3.38
C LYS A 58 4.81 -1.88 -4.82
N HIS A 59 5.53 -2.43 -5.79
CA HIS A 59 5.17 -2.28 -7.21
C HIS A 59 3.77 -2.84 -7.50
N TYR A 60 3.43 -4.00 -6.93
CA TYR A 60 2.08 -4.56 -7.08
C TYR A 60 1.01 -3.64 -6.49
N ALA A 61 1.23 -3.10 -5.29
CA ALA A 61 0.29 -2.17 -4.67
C ALA A 61 0.13 -0.89 -5.50
N GLU A 62 1.23 -0.27 -5.94
CA GLU A 62 1.21 0.93 -6.79
C GLU A 62 0.47 0.69 -8.11
N LYS A 63 0.74 -0.45 -8.76
CA LYS A 63 0.07 -0.85 -10.00
C LYS A 63 -1.43 -1.09 -9.78
N LYS A 64 -1.80 -1.83 -8.73
CA LYS A 64 -3.20 -2.16 -8.42
C LYS A 64 -4.03 -0.92 -8.10
N HIS A 65 -3.44 0.03 -7.37
CA HIS A 65 -4.10 1.29 -7.00
C HIS A 65 -4.01 2.37 -8.09
N SER A 66 -3.41 2.08 -9.25
CA SER A 66 -3.15 3.07 -10.31
C SER A 66 -2.51 4.35 -9.76
N PHE A 67 -1.51 4.19 -8.89
CA PHE A 67 -0.84 5.32 -8.26
C PHE A 67 -0.19 6.21 -9.33
N LYS A 68 -0.61 7.48 -9.40
CA LYS A 68 -0.01 8.48 -10.29
C LYS A 68 0.87 9.39 -9.47
N GLN A 69 2.14 9.49 -9.86
CA GLN A 69 3.03 10.49 -9.28
C GLN A 69 2.53 11.89 -9.66
N SER A 70 2.50 12.79 -8.69
CA SER A 70 2.18 14.20 -8.95
C SER A 70 3.33 14.85 -9.73
N PRO A 71 3.05 15.70 -10.74
CA PRO A 71 4.09 16.37 -11.53
C PRO A 71 4.83 17.51 -10.78
N ILE A 72 4.63 17.61 -9.47
CA ILE A 72 5.11 18.71 -8.62
C ILE A 72 6.61 18.53 -8.35
N ARG A 73 7.40 19.58 -8.55
CA ARG A 73 8.87 19.57 -8.43
C ARG A 73 9.37 20.70 -7.54
N VAL A 74 10.51 20.45 -6.88
CA VAL A 74 11.20 21.47 -6.08
C VAL A 74 11.46 22.70 -6.94
N GLY A 75 11.08 23.88 -6.44
CA GLY A 75 11.17 25.13 -7.18
C GLY A 75 9.86 25.59 -7.83
N ASP A 76 8.81 24.77 -7.87
CA ASP A 76 7.48 25.21 -8.32
C ASP A 76 6.96 26.31 -7.38
N ASP A 77 6.59 27.45 -7.98
CA ASP A 77 6.23 28.69 -7.26
C ASP A 77 4.73 28.79 -6.91
N SER A 78 3.89 27.88 -7.42
CA SER A 78 2.43 27.93 -7.28
C SER A 78 1.82 26.59 -6.85
N VAL A 79 2.17 26.14 -5.64
CA VAL A 79 1.53 24.97 -5.02
C VAL A 79 0.48 25.43 -4.01
N LEU A 80 -0.73 24.84 -4.08
CA LEU A 80 -1.80 25.09 -3.11
C LEU A 80 -1.83 23.98 -2.05
N VAL A 81 -1.97 24.38 -0.78
CA VAL A 81 -2.03 23.44 0.35
C VAL A 81 -3.49 23.18 0.71
N ARG A 82 -3.80 21.93 1.07
CA ARG A 82 -5.15 21.56 1.52
C ARG A 82 -5.46 22.24 2.86
N GLN A 83 -6.60 22.90 2.94
CA GLN A 83 -7.04 23.56 4.16
C GLN A 83 -7.68 22.56 5.14
N ASN A 84 -7.58 22.84 6.44
CA ASN A 84 -8.41 22.18 7.43
C ASN A 84 -9.86 22.57 7.16
N LYS A 85 -10.76 21.59 7.05
CA LYS A 85 -12.15 21.82 6.66
C LYS A 85 -12.87 22.68 7.70
N ILE A 86 -13.03 23.97 7.42
CA ILE A 86 -13.73 24.91 8.31
C ILE A 86 -15.24 24.80 8.08
N ASN A 87 -15.71 24.87 6.82
CA ASN A 87 -17.13 24.85 6.46
C ASN A 87 -17.39 24.13 5.13
N LYS A 88 -18.65 23.76 4.85
CA LYS A 88 -19.04 23.04 3.62
C LYS A 88 -18.93 23.88 2.33
N LEU A 89 -18.98 25.21 2.44
CA LEU A 89 -19.01 26.13 1.29
C LEU A 89 -17.64 26.71 0.92
N PHE A 90 -16.60 26.45 1.71
CA PHE A 90 -15.25 26.94 1.42
C PHE A 90 -14.52 26.02 0.45
N PRO A 91 -13.62 26.57 -0.39
CA PRO A 91 -12.78 25.76 -1.25
C PRO A 91 -11.91 24.80 -0.41
N PRO A 92 -11.53 23.64 -0.96
CA PRO A 92 -10.72 22.65 -0.24
C PRO A 92 -9.24 23.03 -0.08
N TYR A 93 -8.76 24.01 -0.84
CA TYR A 93 -7.35 24.44 -0.88
C TYR A 93 -7.23 25.91 -0.50
N ASP A 94 -6.07 26.26 0.05
CA ASP A 94 -5.76 27.63 0.43
C ASP A 94 -5.51 28.47 -0.83
N PRO A 95 -6.18 29.62 -0.98
CA PRO A 95 -5.95 30.50 -2.13
C PRO A 95 -4.54 31.08 -2.15
N LYS A 96 -3.83 31.11 -1.02
CA LYS A 96 -2.46 31.61 -0.97
C LYS A 96 -1.51 30.60 -1.63
N PRO A 97 -0.74 31.00 -2.66
CA PRO A 97 0.27 30.14 -3.26
C PRO A 97 1.44 29.94 -2.30
N PHE A 98 1.99 28.73 -2.29
CA PHE A 98 3.20 28.37 -1.57
C PHE A 98 4.28 27.93 -2.55
N LYS A 99 5.54 28.20 -2.19
CA LYS A 99 6.70 27.72 -2.93
C LYS A 99 7.15 26.37 -2.40
N PHE A 100 7.43 25.44 -3.31
CA PHE A 100 7.92 24.12 -2.94
C PHE A 100 9.44 24.13 -2.66
N ILE A 101 9.84 23.78 -1.43
CA ILE A 101 11.25 23.80 -0.98
C ILE A 101 11.94 22.44 -1.09
N SER A 102 11.31 21.38 -0.61
CA SER A 102 11.96 20.06 -0.53
C SER A 102 10.98 18.92 -0.33
N ASP A 103 11.29 17.76 -0.91
CA ASP A 103 10.60 16.51 -0.73
C ASP A 103 11.36 15.52 0.17
N LYS A 104 10.60 14.75 0.96
CA LYS A 104 11.08 13.59 1.72
C LYS A 104 10.16 12.41 1.47
N GLY A 105 10.30 11.79 0.29
CA GLY A 105 9.44 10.69 -0.14
C GLY A 105 8.02 11.18 -0.43
N SER A 106 7.06 10.87 0.45
CA SER A 106 5.68 11.34 0.33
C SER A 106 5.42 12.69 1.02
N LEU A 107 6.37 13.18 1.82
CA LEU A 107 6.22 14.42 2.57
C LEU A 107 6.79 15.60 1.79
N ILE A 108 5.94 16.59 1.51
CA ILE A 108 6.29 17.82 0.78
C ILE A 108 6.41 18.96 1.79
N THR A 109 7.50 19.72 1.72
CA THR A 109 7.70 20.93 2.53
C THR A 109 7.55 22.17 1.65
N ALA A 110 6.58 23.03 1.98
CA ALA A 110 6.30 24.27 1.25
C ALA A 110 6.30 25.47 2.21
N ARG A 111 6.66 26.65 1.71
CA ARG A 111 6.71 27.90 2.47
C ARG A 111 5.95 28.99 1.73
N ALA A 112 5.25 29.81 2.51
CA ALA A 112 4.49 30.96 2.05
C ALA A 112 5.32 32.24 1.93
#